data_AF-A0A6I6UWA4-F1
#
_entry.id   AF-A0A6I6UWA4-F1
#
_cell.length_a   1.000
_cell.length_b   1.000
_cell.length_c   1.000
_cell.angle_alpha   90.00
_cell.angle_beta   90.00
_cell.angle_gamma   90.00
#
_symmetry.space_group_name_H-M   'P 1'
#
loop_
_entity.id
_entity.type
_entity.pdbx_description
1 polymer ?
#
loop_
_entity_poly.entity_id
_entity_poly.type
_entity_poly.pdbx_seq_one_letter_code
_entity_poly.pdbx_strand_id
1 'polypeptide(L)'
;MIKNINIRYLYTYFAWLKHKVAERFLKKRTVYIFLLIGVGAFILYHLSLPFNASFIPMLITRWIVDLFGIEHIYDKNVRNVITTLISSLTIIISLLSAIYVFTHREQKSVSPSASTDNHKNTLVTIVISMMIFNIVFGCLIIMEYNGLLGEDNYKPSLDITKLLISRITLLSISLVLLILLIDKFIKYLFRTMSVDKMLEDSVVYTSKRVDKLIYTDRSRKKLDSFLNERYRKFHFGLESVFQNLKFAAEHNMNKEFEENIDKFKEVINKLKEDIEKYDIRIASSYLLNNDGAKFTNAYNSALRSNLALISHLMKNHQYTKTKKAVSLYFNMFIESDEKLTKIFKISLNDFLDFIDTNDERQLLIFLEGLDEIPKQHSLITYKFLLMKLINKDQIRNLTNLVYSSNKYIEHPKLKGSTLTILLQNLIKSIEISNYNITGFMVKFLITNFSGKDINRGLLVLKKNRNAYSSVLEAKEKIEGISENGVYAIKINEETFDYCYKKAYILLYAQHIYSIRHDLWYVKKWKETGYEINLSKEFKSCSYSEYMISKIISASNKYGLLFFEDSIAMEIICRELGIVFENKTNVTLPEAVTVLVNKIFKLE
;
A
#
# COMPACT_ATOMS: atom_id res chain seq x y z
N MET A 1 -37.96 28.09 16.14
CA MET A 1 -37.49 26.99 15.28
C MET A 1 -36.05 27.29 14.80
N ILE A 2 -35.09 27.28 15.72
CA ILE A 2 -33.69 27.53 15.42
C ILE A 2 -33.14 26.23 14.85
N LYS A 3 -32.85 26.20 13.55
CA LYS A 3 -32.10 25.13 12.89
C LYS A 3 -30.86 24.84 13.73
N ASN A 4 -30.73 23.62 14.27
CA ASN A 4 -29.49 23.13 14.84
C ASN A 4 -28.36 23.42 13.84
N ILE A 5 -27.53 24.41 14.17
CA ILE A 5 -26.40 24.79 13.33
C ILE A 5 -25.49 23.56 13.34
N ASN A 6 -25.39 22.88 12.21
CA ASN A 6 -24.55 21.71 12.08
C ASN A 6 -23.09 22.12 12.38
N ILE A 7 -22.60 21.74 13.55
CA ILE A 7 -21.26 22.11 14.04
C ILE A 7 -20.18 21.71 13.03
N ARG A 8 -20.38 20.62 12.28
CA ARG A 8 -19.46 20.19 11.20
C ARG A 8 -19.42 21.19 10.06
N TYR A 9 -20.58 21.76 9.71
CA TYR A 9 -20.66 22.78 8.67
C TYR A 9 -19.88 24.03 9.05
N LEU A 10 -20.07 24.55 10.28
CA LEU A 10 -19.30 25.71 10.76
C LEU A 10 -17.80 25.44 10.73
N TYR A 11 -17.36 24.32 11.29
CA TYR A 11 -15.94 23.96 11.32
C TYR A 11 -15.35 23.83 9.91
N THR A 12 -16.09 23.18 9.00
CA THR A 12 -15.67 23.03 7.60
C THR A 12 -15.64 24.37 6.88
N TYR A 13 -16.62 25.23 7.12
CA TYR A 13 -16.70 26.56 6.51
C TYR A 13 -15.57 27.47 7.00
N PHE A 14 -15.28 27.52 8.30
CA PHE A 14 -14.14 28.27 8.83
C PHE A 14 -12.81 27.73 8.29
N ALA A 15 -12.65 26.41 8.22
CA ALA A 15 -11.46 25.80 7.63
C ALA A 15 -11.31 26.14 6.14
N TRP A 16 -12.42 26.15 5.40
CA TRP A 16 -12.46 26.56 4.00
C TRP A 16 -12.11 28.04 3.83
N LEU A 17 -12.67 28.92 4.66
CA LEU A 17 -12.39 30.36 4.62
C LEU A 17 -10.89 30.61 4.90
N LYS A 18 -10.36 29.99 5.97
CA LYS A 18 -8.93 30.05 6.30
C LYS A 18 -8.07 29.54 5.14
N HIS A 19 -8.46 28.43 4.52
CA HIS A 19 -7.74 27.88 3.38
C HIS A 19 -7.77 28.82 2.17
N LYS A 20 -8.92 29.40 1.84
CA LYS A 20 -9.09 30.32 0.71
C LYS A 20 -8.31 31.62 0.91
N VAL A 21 -8.27 32.15 2.13
CA VAL A 21 -7.43 33.30 2.49
C VAL A 21 -5.96 32.93 2.33
N ALA A 22 -5.52 31.80 2.91
CA ALA A 22 -4.15 31.35 2.79
C ALA A 22 -3.71 31.09 1.33
N GLU A 23 -4.54 30.43 0.52
CA GLU A 23 -4.20 30.11 -0.87
C GLU A 23 -4.18 31.35 -1.76
N ARG A 24 -5.17 32.25 -1.64
CA ARG A 24 -5.24 33.45 -2.49
C ARG A 24 -4.20 34.49 -2.11
N PHE A 25 -3.99 34.72 -0.81
CA PHE A 25 -3.06 35.74 -0.34
C PHE A 25 -1.64 35.19 -0.19
N LEU A 26 -1.44 34.16 0.63
CA LEU A 26 -0.09 33.70 0.98
C LEU A 26 0.63 33.01 -0.17
N LYS A 27 -0.05 32.31 -1.10
CA LYS A 27 0.64 31.57 -2.17
C LYS A 27 0.79 32.34 -3.47
N LYS A 28 -0.27 33.00 -3.92
CA LYS A 28 -0.29 33.66 -5.25
C LYS A 28 0.24 35.09 -5.21
N ARG A 29 0.34 35.69 -4.02
CA ARG A 29 0.61 37.13 -3.85
C ARG A 29 1.66 37.38 -2.75
N THR A 30 2.63 36.48 -2.60
CA THR A 30 3.75 36.62 -1.64
C THR A 30 4.46 37.97 -1.77
N VAL A 31 4.74 38.40 -3.00
CA VAL A 31 5.38 39.70 -3.28
C VAL A 31 4.55 40.87 -2.76
N TYR A 32 3.23 40.85 -2.97
CA TYR A 32 2.35 41.90 -2.45
C TYR A 32 2.29 41.90 -0.91
N ILE A 33 2.37 40.73 -0.27
CA ILE A 33 2.45 40.64 1.19
C ILE A 33 3.73 41.32 1.68
N PHE A 34 4.87 41.03 1.07
CA PHE A 34 6.14 41.65 1.42
C PHE A 34 6.11 43.18 1.23
N LEU A 35 5.52 43.67 0.13
CA LEU A 35 5.29 45.10 -0.09
C LEU A 35 4.38 45.72 0.98
N LEU A 36 3.25 45.07 1.28
CA LEU A 36 2.31 45.54 2.31
C LEU A 36 2.95 45.61 3.69
N ILE A 37 3.86 44.69 4.01
CA ILE A 37 4.61 44.72 5.28
C ILE A 37 5.60 45.87 5.30
N GLY A 38 6.30 46.14 4.19
CA GLY A 38 7.17 47.31 4.08
C GLY A 38 6.40 48.62 4.25
N VAL A 39 5.25 48.76 3.58
CA VAL A 39 4.35 49.92 3.75
C VAL A 39 3.79 49.97 5.17
N GLY A 40 3.44 48.82 5.75
CA GLY A 40 2.99 48.72 7.14
C GLY A 40 4.06 49.15 8.13
N ALA A 41 5.34 48.83 7.89
CA ALA A 41 6.47 49.29 8.69
C ALA A 41 6.61 50.81 8.62
N PHE A 42 6.49 51.39 7.42
CA PHE A 42 6.51 52.85 7.23
C PHE A 42 5.35 53.55 7.94
N ILE A 43 4.14 53.02 7.80
CA ILE A 43 2.94 53.55 8.47
C ILE A 43 3.07 53.43 10.00
N LEU A 44 3.53 52.29 10.51
CA LEU A 44 3.76 52.08 11.95
C LEU A 44 4.87 52.99 12.49
N TYR A 45 5.89 53.29 11.69
CA TYR A 45 6.94 54.23 12.07
C TYR A 45 6.36 55.63 12.25
N HIS A 46 5.50 56.10 11.35
CA HIS A 46 4.84 57.40 11.49
C HIS A 46 3.72 57.44 12.54
N LEU A 47 3.02 56.33 12.76
CA LEU A 47 2.00 56.18 13.80
C LEU A 47 2.57 55.98 15.20
N SER A 48 3.86 55.61 15.32
CA SER A 48 4.51 55.47 16.61
C SER A 48 4.47 56.82 17.32
N LEU A 49 3.48 56.97 18.21
CA LEU A 49 3.25 58.18 18.96
C LEU A 49 4.52 58.53 19.75
N PRO A 50 4.82 59.82 19.94
CA PRO A 50 5.82 60.27 20.91
C PRO A 50 5.26 60.01 22.31
N PHE A 51 5.23 58.75 22.74
CA PHE A 51 5.00 58.40 24.12
C PHE A 51 6.21 58.90 24.90
N ASN A 52 6.08 60.11 25.44
CA ASN A 52 7.10 60.74 26.27
C ASN A 52 7.20 60.11 27.67
N ALA A 53 6.78 58.86 27.84
CA ALA A 53 6.67 58.22 29.13
C ALA A 53 6.82 56.70 29.03
N SER A 54 7.94 56.17 29.49
CA SER A 54 7.90 55.19 30.57
C SER A 54 9.28 55.07 31.24
N PHE A 55 9.26 55.02 32.56
CA PHE A 55 10.39 54.79 33.46
C PHE A 55 11.11 53.45 33.20
N ILE A 56 10.42 52.50 32.55
CA ILE A 56 10.83 51.10 32.36
C ILE A 56 11.98 50.92 31.35
N PRO A 57 11.93 51.43 30.10
CA PRO A 57 13.06 51.32 29.16
C PRO A 57 14.32 52.04 29.67
N MET A 58 14.17 53.13 30.43
CA MET A 58 15.30 53.82 31.07
C MET A 58 15.94 52.98 32.19
N LEU A 59 15.15 52.17 32.90
CA LEU A 59 15.63 51.21 33.90
C LEU A 59 16.40 50.04 33.25
N ILE A 60 15.91 49.55 32.11
CA ILE A 60 16.56 48.47 31.34
C ILE A 60 17.88 48.94 30.73
N THR A 61 17.93 50.16 30.16
CA THR A 61 19.18 50.70 29.60
C THR A 61 20.22 50.94 30.70
N ARG A 62 19.82 51.45 31.87
CA ARG A 62 20.72 51.62 33.02
C ARG A 62 21.26 50.28 33.53
N TRP A 63 20.39 49.28 33.64
CA TRP A 63 20.79 47.93 34.03
C TRP A 63 21.77 47.28 33.04
N ILE A 64 21.57 47.45 31.73
CA ILE A 64 22.48 46.95 30.68
C ILE A 64 23.82 47.70 30.72
N VAL A 65 23.81 49.02 30.90
CA VAL A 65 25.03 49.84 31.02
C VAL A 65 25.87 49.39 32.22
N ASP A 66 25.22 49.18 33.37
CA ASP A 66 25.85 48.72 34.60
C ASP A 66 26.37 47.27 34.47
N LEU A 67 25.67 46.40 33.72
CA LEU A 67 26.08 45.01 33.49
C LEU A 67 27.32 44.89 32.59
N PHE A 68 27.49 45.78 31.61
CA PHE A 68 28.58 45.71 30.62
C PHE A 68 29.73 46.68 30.90
N GLY A 69 29.65 47.51 31.96
CA GLY A 69 30.72 48.43 32.35
C GLY A 69 31.04 49.49 31.29
N ILE A 70 30.03 49.91 30.51
CA ILE A 70 30.22 50.86 29.41
C ILE A 70 30.11 52.28 29.97
N GLU A 71 31.25 52.93 30.25
CA GLU A 71 31.24 54.19 30.99
C GLU A 71 30.62 55.38 30.23
N HIS A 72 30.50 55.37 28.90
CA HIS A 72 29.80 56.44 28.17
C HIS A 72 29.08 55.94 26.90
N ILE A 73 27.74 55.96 26.90
CA ILE A 73 26.91 55.70 25.71
C ILE A 73 26.44 57.03 25.12
N TYR A 74 26.77 57.29 23.84
CA TYR A 74 26.30 58.43 23.06
C TYR A 74 25.33 58.00 21.96
N ASP A 75 24.53 58.93 21.42
CA ASP A 75 23.60 58.68 20.31
C ASP A 75 24.28 58.01 19.09
N LYS A 76 25.55 58.36 18.81
CA LYS A 76 26.36 57.74 17.75
C LYS A 76 26.58 56.23 17.99
N ASN A 77 26.74 55.82 19.24
CA ASN A 77 26.96 54.42 19.58
C ASN A 77 25.66 53.62 19.36
N VAL A 78 24.52 54.16 19.78
CA VAL A 78 23.20 53.54 19.57
C VAL A 78 22.89 53.39 18.09
N ARG A 79 23.13 54.45 17.29
CA ARG A 79 23.01 54.40 15.83
C ARG A 79 23.89 53.29 15.24
N ASN A 80 25.16 53.21 15.66
CA ASN A 80 26.08 52.19 15.15
C ASN A 80 25.60 50.78 15.48
N VAL A 81 25.12 50.53 16.70
CA VAL A 81 24.54 49.24 17.09
C VAL A 81 23.34 48.88 16.22
N ILE A 82 22.40 49.81 16.03
CA ILE A 82 21.23 49.58 15.16
C ILE A 82 21.68 49.30 13.73
N THR A 83 22.64 50.07 13.21
CA THR A 83 23.18 49.88 11.85
C THR A 83 23.79 48.50 11.70
N THR A 84 24.66 48.09 12.63
CA THR A 84 25.29 46.77 12.62
C THR A 84 24.25 45.65 12.71
N LEU A 85 23.23 45.78 13.56
CA LEU A 85 22.15 44.80 13.67
C LEU A 85 21.37 44.67 12.35
N ILE A 86 20.95 45.77 11.74
CA ILE A 86 20.23 45.74 10.47
C ILE A 86 21.09 45.18 9.34
N SER A 87 22.37 45.56 9.26
CA SER A 87 23.30 44.99 8.28
C SER A 87 23.50 43.47 8.49
N SER A 88 23.55 43.01 9.74
CA SER A 88 23.69 41.57 10.05
C SER A 88 22.46 40.75 9.65
N LEU A 89 21.25 41.33 9.70
CA LEU A 89 20.04 40.65 9.24
C LEU A 89 20.12 40.26 7.77
N THR A 90 20.75 41.08 6.93
CA THR A 90 20.96 40.76 5.51
C THR A 90 21.82 39.50 5.33
N ILE A 91 22.86 39.32 6.16
CA ILE A 91 23.69 38.11 6.17
C ILE A 91 22.87 36.90 6.64
N ILE A 92 22.06 37.08 7.68
CA ILE A 92 21.19 36.02 8.21
C ILE A 92 20.16 35.57 7.16
N ILE A 93 19.61 36.48 6.34
CA ILE A 93 18.71 36.12 5.23
C ILE A 93 19.41 35.16 4.27
N SER A 94 20.65 35.51 3.86
CA SER A 94 21.44 34.70 2.92
C SER A 94 21.70 33.30 3.48
N LEU A 95 22.08 33.21 4.77
CA LEU A 95 22.31 31.93 5.44
C LEU A 95 21.02 31.10 5.56
N LEU A 96 19.91 31.70 5.98
CA LEU A 96 18.61 31.03 6.10
C LEU A 96 18.10 30.54 4.74
N SER A 97 18.33 31.31 3.68
CA SER A 97 18.01 30.92 2.30
C SER A 97 18.80 29.67 1.90
N ALA A 98 20.11 29.65 2.17
CA ALA A 98 20.95 28.49 1.89
C ALA A 98 20.50 27.24 2.65
N ILE A 99 20.26 27.35 3.97
CA ILE A 99 19.77 26.23 4.80
C ILE A 99 18.40 25.74 4.29
N TYR A 100 17.50 26.65 3.93
CA TYR A 100 16.19 26.30 3.39
C TYR A 100 16.30 25.54 2.07
N VAL A 101 17.10 26.03 1.11
CA VAL A 101 17.29 25.39 -0.20
C VAL A 101 17.94 24.01 -0.04
N PHE A 102 18.96 23.90 0.82
CA PHE A 102 19.60 22.62 1.11
C PHE A 102 18.62 21.62 1.73
N THR A 103 17.88 22.04 2.77
CA THR A 103 16.87 21.20 3.42
C THR A 103 15.77 20.79 2.43
N HIS A 104 15.34 21.70 1.55
CA HIS A 104 14.36 21.39 0.51
C HIS A 104 14.89 20.37 -0.49
N ARG A 105 16.17 20.47 -0.88
CA ARG A 105 16.81 19.51 -1.79
C ARG A 105 16.89 18.12 -1.15
N GLU A 106 17.29 18.04 0.12
CA GLU A 106 17.42 16.79 0.86
C GLU A 106 16.05 16.13 1.11
N GLN A 107 15.03 16.90 1.47
CA GLN A 107 13.67 16.36 1.58
C GLN A 107 13.16 15.82 0.26
N LYS A 108 13.47 16.50 -0.84
CA LYS A 108 13.04 16.08 -2.17
C LYS A 108 13.73 14.80 -2.64
N SER A 109 14.97 14.53 -2.21
CA SER A 109 15.64 13.26 -2.51
C SER A 109 15.04 12.09 -1.74
N VAL A 110 14.56 12.31 -0.51
CA VAL A 110 13.92 11.26 0.31
C VAL A 110 12.44 11.05 -0.05
N SER A 111 11.63 12.11 -0.01
CA SER A 111 10.21 12.07 -0.39
C SER A 111 9.84 13.31 -1.19
N PRO A 112 9.75 13.18 -2.53
CA PRO A 112 9.24 14.25 -3.39
C PRO A 112 7.90 14.80 -2.91
N SER A 113 7.01 13.93 -2.39
CA SER A 113 5.69 14.32 -1.91
C SER A 113 5.74 15.12 -0.59
N ALA A 114 6.71 14.85 0.30
CA ALA A 114 6.95 15.63 1.53
C ALA A 114 7.40 17.07 1.26
N SER A 115 8.11 17.31 0.14
CA SER A 115 8.64 18.64 -0.21
C SER A 115 7.56 19.72 -0.43
N THR A 116 6.31 19.31 -0.66
CA THR A 116 5.15 20.20 -0.92
C THR A 116 4.50 20.77 0.35
N ASP A 117 5.13 20.62 1.52
CA ASP A 117 4.57 21.05 2.79
C ASP A 117 4.30 22.56 2.84
N ASN A 118 3.02 22.89 3.08
CA ASN A 118 2.54 24.26 3.20
C ASN A 118 2.97 24.91 4.52
N HIS A 119 3.26 24.14 5.57
CA HIS A 119 3.65 24.70 6.85
C HIS A 119 5.05 25.31 6.79
N LYS A 120 6.02 24.57 6.21
CA LYS A 120 7.37 25.07 5.91
C LYS A 120 7.34 26.41 5.15
N ASN A 121 6.61 26.45 4.04
CA ASN A 121 6.52 27.66 3.20
C ASN A 121 5.88 28.84 3.94
N THR A 122 4.92 28.56 4.83
CA THR A 122 4.27 29.60 5.65
C THR A 122 5.25 30.15 6.69
N LEU A 123 6.01 29.29 7.37
CA LEU A 123 7.02 29.71 8.35
C LEU A 123 8.11 30.57 7.70
N VAL A 124 8.64 30.14 6.55
CA VAL A 124 9.60 30.93 5.75
C VAL A 124 9.04 32.30 5.42
N THR A 125 7.79 32.33 4.92
CA THR A 125 7.12 33.59 4.55
C THR A 125 7.01 34.53 5.75
N ILE A 126 6.66 34.02 6.93
CA ILE A 126 6.55 34.81 8.18
C ILE A 126 7.92 35.33 8.62
N VAL A 127 8.96 34.50 8.58
CA VAL A 127 10.33 34.93 8.94
C VAL A 127 10.80 36.04 8.00
N ILE A 128 10.73 35.83 6.68
CA ILE A 128 11.12 36.84 5.68
C ILE A 128 10.31 38.13 5.85
N SER A 129 9.01 38.00 6.08
CA SER A 129 8.12 39.14 6.37
C SER A 129 8.61 39.98 7.55
N MET A 130 8.93 39.33 8.67
CA MET A 130 9.45 40.01 9.85
C MET A 130 10.85 40.58 9.62
N MET A 131 11.69 39.94 8.80
CA MET A 131 13.00 40.48 8.45
C MET A 131 12.87 41.76 7.62
N ILE A 132 12.00 41.78 6.60
CA ILE A 132 11.71 42.97 5.80
C ILE A 132 11.17 44.09 6.69
N PHE A 133 10.24 43.77 7.60
CA PHE A 133 9.74 44.73 8.57
C PHE A 133 10.88 45.37 9.38
N ASN A 134 11.72 44.56 10.01
CA ASN A 134 12.83 45.05 10.84
C ASN A 134 13.86 45.85 10.04
N ILE A 135 14.18 45.42 8.80
CA ILE A 135 15.12 46.14 7.92
C ILE A 135 14.55 47.51 7.54
N VAL A 136 13.31 47.58 7.03
CA VAL A 136 12.69 48.86 6.63
C VAL A 136 12.55 49.78 7.83
N PHE A 137 12.01 49.27 8.94
CA PHE A 137 11.80 50.05 10.16
C PHE A 137 13.12 50.55 10.76
N GLY A 138 14.15 49.71 10.81
CA GLY A 138 15.48 50.08 11.28
C GLY A 138 16.18 51.09 10.38
N CYS A 139 16.06 50.96 9.05
CA CYS A 139 16.59 51.95 8.11
C CYS A 139 15.96 53.34 8.30
N LEU A 140 14.64 53.41 8.54
CA LEU A 140 13.96 54.69 8.82
C LEU A 140 14.51 55.34 10.10
N ILE A 141 14.72 54.57 11.16
CA ILE A 141 15.36 55.05 12.40
C ILE A 141 16.78 55.56 12.12
N ILE A 142 17.59 54.83 11.35
CA ILE A 142 18.96 55.24 11.01
C ILE A 142 18.97 56.54 10.19
N MET A 143 18.04 56.71 9.24
CA MET A 143 17.93 57.94 8.45
C MET A 143 17.61 59.15 9.31
N GLU A 144 16.70 59.00 10.27
CA GLU A 144 16.36 60.07 11.23
C GLU A 144 17.52 60.38 12.18
N TYR A 145 18.23 59.36 12.67
CA TYR A 145 19.49 59.54 13.40
C TYR A 145 20.51 60.33 12.59
N ASN A 146 20.65 60.06 11.28
CA ASN A 146 21.60 60.78 10.42
C ASN A 146 21.21 62.24 10.23
N GLY A 147 19.91 62.53 10.12
CA GLY A 147 19.40 63.89 10.03
C GLY A 147 19.69 64.69 11.31
N LEU A 148 19.33 64.12 12.47
CA LEU A 148 19.48 64.78 13.77
C LEU A 148 20.94 64.91 14.22
N LEU A 149 21.80 63.93 13.90
CA LEU A 149 23.25 64.02 14.16
C LEU A 149 23.98 64.99 13.22
N GLY A 150 23.35 65.36 12.10
CA GLY A 150 23.91 66.29 11.11
C GLY A 150 23.60 67.76 11.38
N GLU A 151 22.83 68.07 12.43
CA GLU A 151 22.53 69.45 12.83
C GLU A 151 23.76 70.11 13.49
N ASP A 152 24.09 71.35 13.07
CA ASP A 152 25.31 72.08 13.48
C ASP A 152 25.48 72.27 15.01
N ASN A 153 24.41 72.06 15.79
CA ASN A 153 24.37 72.23 17.24
C ASN A 153 24.41 70.92 18.05
N TYR A 154 24.64 69.77 17.40
CA TYR A 154 24.68 68.50 18.12
C TYR A 154 25.85 68.43 19.10
N LYS A 155 25.53 68.21 20.38
CA LYS A 155 26.49 67.87 21.43
C LYS A 155 26.41 66.38 21.72
N PRO A 156 27.53 65.69 22.01
CA PRO A 156 27.51 64.28 22.39
C PRO A 156 26.59 64.04 23.60
N SER A 157 25.37 63.58 23.36
CA SER A 157 24.37 63.30 24.39
C SER A 157 23.56 62.05 24.02
N LEU A 158 22.48 61.81 24.77
CA LEU A 158 21.49 60.75 24.54
C LEU A 158 20.12 61.33 24.17
N ASP A 159 20.07 62.60 23.76
CA ASP A 159 18.81 63.31 23.62
C ASP A 159 18.07 62.88 22.34
N ILE A 160 18.79 62.50 21.29
CA ILE A 160 18.20 61.89 20.09
C ILE A 160 17.64 60.50 20.44
N THR A 161 18.39 59.71 21.21
CA THR A 161 17.94 58.38 21.66
C THR A 161 16.67 58.48 22.50
N LYS A 162 16.57 59.49 23.39
CA LYS A 162 15.35 59.73 24.19
C LYS A 162 14.16 60.07 23.30
N LEU A 163 14.35 60.91 22.28
CA LEU A 163 13.31 61.26 21.33
C LEU A 163 12.79 60.03 20.56
N LEU A 164 13.69 59.11 20.19
CA LEU A 164 13.38 57.92 19.40
C LEU A 164 13.11 56.66 20.24
N ILE A 165 13.00 56.78 21.56
CA ILE A 165 13.00 55.63 22.48
C ILE A 165 11.83 54.67 22.22
N SER A 166 10.64 55.18 21.88
CA SER A 166 9.46 54.35 21.59
C SER A 166 9.68 53.50 20.33
N ARG A 167 10.31 54.08 19.30
CA ARG A 167 10.66 53.41 18.04
C ARG A 167 11.75 52.37 18.25
N ILE A 168 12.79 52.71 19.02
CA ILE A 168 13.88 51.78 19.36
C ILE A 168 13.34 50.60 20.20
N THR A 169 12.41 50.86 21.11
CA THR A 169 11.77 49.81 21.91
C THR A 169 10.94 48.88 21.03
N LEU A 170 10.14 49.43 20.09
CA LEU A 170 9.37 48.62 19.15
C LEU A 170 10.28 47.75 18.25
N LEU A 171 11.37 48.33 17.73
CA LEU A 171 12.38 47.60 16.96
C LEU A 171 13.01 46.48 17.79
N SER A 172 13.33 46.74 19.06
CA SER A 172 13.92 45.75 19.96
C SER A 172 12.97 44.57 20.20
N ILE A 173 11.69 44.85 20.46
CA ILE A 173 10.66 43.81 20.63
C ILE A 173 10.49 42.99 19.34
N SER A 174 10.44 43.64 18.18
CA SER A 174 10.31 42.95 16.89
C SER A 174 11.54 42.12 16.52
N LEU A 175 12.74 42.54 16.93
CA LEU A 175 13.97 41.78 16.77
C LEU A 175 13.99 40.53 17.66
N VAL A 176 13.59 40.64 18.93
CA VAL A 176 13.48 39.47 19.82
C VAL A 176 12.48 38.46 19.26
N LEU A 177 11.31 38.94 18.80
CA LEU A 177 10.32 38.07 18.17
C LEU A 177 10.88 37.40 16.89
N LEU A 178 11.65 38.13 16.09
CA LEU A 178 12.31 37.60 14.90
C LEU A 178 13.32 36.49 15.27
N ILE A 179 14.15 36.69 16.29
CA ILE A 179 15.12 35.68 16.75
C ILE A 179 14.38 34.40 17.19
N LEU A 180 13.28 34.53 17.95
CA LEU A 180 12.47 33.38 18.36
C LEU A 180 11.86 32.64 17.16
N LEU A 181 11.41 33.38 16.14
CA LEU A 181 10.89 32.79 14.90
C LEU A 181 11.98 32.09 14.08
N ILE A 182 13.18 32.66 14.02
CA ILE A 182 14.34 32.07 13.34
C ILE A 182 14.75 30.78 14.05
N ASP A 183 14.91 30.79 15.38
CA ASP A 183 15.23 29.59 16.16
C ASP A 183 14.19 28.48 15.93
N LYS A 184 12.90 28.82 16.02
CA LYS A 184 11.80 27.89 15.72
C LYS A 184 11.87 27.35 14.29
N PHE A 185 12.19 28.19 13.32
CA PHE A 185 12.30 27.81 11.92
C PHE A 185 13.49 26.88 11.67
N ILE A 186 14.66 27.19 12.23
CA ILE A 186 15.87 26.35 12.13
C ILE A 186 15.61 24.99 12.78
N LYS A 187 15.04 24.95 14.00
CA LYS A 187 14.65 23.71 14.67
C LYS A 187 13.69 22.87 13.82
N TYR A 188 12.75 23.53 13.13
CA TYR A 188 11.82 22.86 12.22
C TYR A 188 12.54 22.28 10.99
N LEU A 189 13.44 23.03 10.35
CA LEU A 189 14.21 22.55 9.19
C LEU A 189 15.07 21.33 9.54
N PHE A 190 15.84 21.40 10.63
CA PHE A 190 16.66 20.26 11.07
C PHE A 190 15.81 19.05 11.47
N ARG A 191 14.69 19.27 12.16
CA ARG A 191 13.74 18.19 12.47
C ARG A 191 13.25 17.50 11.20
N THR A 192 12.89 18.26 10.19
CA THR A 192 12.34 17.74 8.93
C THR A 192 13.41 17.23 7.97
N MET A 193 14.70 17.35 8.30
CA MET A 193 15.82 16.73 7.59
C MET A 193 16.14 15.32 8.13
N SER A 194 15.92 15.08 9.43
CA SER A 194 16.05 13.74 10.03
C SER A 194 14.96 12.82 9.49
N VAL A 195 15.37 11.69 8.91
CA VAL A 195 14.48 10.73 8.26
C VAL A 195 13.45 10.18 9.26
N ASP A 196 13.86 9.85 10.48
CA ASP A 196 13.02 9.27 11.54
C ASP A 196 11.85 10.22 11.86
N LYS A 197 12.21 11.49 12.11
CA LYS A 197 11.24 12.54 12.43
C LYS A 197 10.39 12.88 11.23
N MET A 198 10.94 12.84 10.02
CA MET A 198 10.17 13.07 8.79
C MET A 198 9.16 11.96 8.53
N LEU A 199 9.53 10.70 8.76
CA LEU A 199 8.63 9.56 8.64
C LEU A 199 7.52 9.63 9.70
N GLU A 200 7.86 9.90 10.96
CA GLU A 200 6.89 10.10 12.04
C GLU A 200 5.94 11.27 11.74
N ASP A 201 6.48 12.41 11.31
CA ASP A 201 5.70 13.59 10.95
C ASP A 201 4.77 13.29 9.76
N SER A 202 5.20 12.50 8.77
CA SER A 202 4.35 12.05 7.65
C SER A 202 3.21 11.13 8.10
N VAL A 203 3.45 10.22 9.04
CA VAL A 203 2.41 9.35 9.62
C VAL A 203 1.38 10.17 10.40
N VAL A 204 1.85 11.04 11.31
CA VAL A 204 1.00 11.93 12.10
C VAL A 204 0.22 12.90 11.21
N TYR A 205 0.86 13.44 10.18
CA TYR A 205 0.22 14.31 9.21
C TYR A 205 -0.90 13.58 8.47
N THR A 206 -0.64 12.36 7.98
CA THR A 206 -1.62 11.54 7.27
C THR A 206 -2.80 11.17 8.17
N SER A 207 -2.55 10.81 9.42
CA SER A 207 -3.59 10.59 10.44
C SER A 207 -4.51 11.80 10.59
N LYS A 208 -3.93 13.00 10.77
CA LYS A 208 -4.70 14.26 10.84
C LYS A 208 -5.47 14.57 9.54
N ARG A 209 -5.06 14.04 8.39
CA ARG A 209 -5.78 14.21 7.11
C ARG A 209 -6.97 13.28 7.01
N VAL A 210 -6.85 12.03 7.48
CA VAL A 210 -7.99 11.10 7.61
C VAL A 210 -9.07 11.73 8.48
N ASP A 211 -8.71 12.18 9.68
CA ASP A 211 -9.64 12.83 10.61
C ASP A 211 -10.34 14.03 9.94
N LYS A 212 -9.57 14.89 9.26
CA LYS A 212 -10.12 16.04 8.53
C LYS A 212 -11.07 15.61 7.41
N LEU A 213 -10.78 14.56 6.66
CA LEU A 213 -11.65 14.08 5.58
C LEU A 213 -12.99 13.58 6.12
N ILE A 214 -12.95 12.80 7.19
CA ILE A 214 -14.14 12.27 7.86
C ILE A 214 -15.02 13.42 8.36
N TYR A 215 -14.42 14.44 8.99
CA TYR A 215 -15.15 15.58 9.57
C TYR A 215 -15.57 16.66 8.57
N THR A 216 -15.26 16.52 7.28
CA THR A 216 -15.62 17.54 6.28
C THR A 216 -17.13 17.50 6.01
N ASP A 217 -17.80 18.63 6.12
CA ASP A 217 -19.20 18.74 5.73
C ASP A 217 -19.37 18.77 4.21
N ARG A 218 -20.37 18.03 3.70
CA ARG A 218 -20.63 17.80 2.27
C ARG A 218 -21.92 18.44 1.78
N SER A 219 -22.61 19.20 2.62
CA SER A 219 -23.95 19.73 2.34
C SER A 219 -24.00 20.78 1.21
N ARG A 220 -22.88 21.40 0.85
CA ARG A 220 -22.82 22.48 -0.15
C ARG A 220 -21.81 22.20 -1.25
N LYS A 221 -22.25 22.29 -2.50
CA LYS A 221 -21.40 22.21 -3.72
C LYS A 221 -20.19 23.16 -3.69
N LYS A 222 -20.30 24.33 -3.03
CA LYS A 222 -19.20 25.30 -2.89
C LYS A 222 -17.98 24.73 -2.13
N LEU A 223 -18.15 23.67 -1.35
CA LEU A 223 -17.08 23.00 -0.60
C LEU A 223 -16.42 21.84 -1.39
N ASP A 224 -16.94 21.48 -2.56
CA ASP A 224 -16.43 20.33 -3.32
C ASP A 224 -14.98 20.52 -3.78
N SER A 225 -14.62 21.74 -4.22
CA SER A 225 -13.23 22.07 -4.58
C SER A 225 -12.27 21.93 -3.40
N PHE A 226 -12.74 22.25 -2.19
CA PHE A 226 -11.95 22.10 -0.97
C PHE A 226 -11.83 20.65 -0.53
N LEU A 227 -12.88 19.86 -0.71
CA LEU A 227 -12.86 18.43 -0.49
C LEU A 227 -11.87 17.74 -1.45
N ASN A 228 -11.86 18.12 -2.74
CA ASN A 228 -10.86 17.63 -3.71
C ASN A 228 -9.43 17.93 -3.26
N GLU A 229 -9.19 19.13 -2.75
CA GLU A 229 -7.88 19.51 -2.26
C GLU A 229 -7.48 18.74 -0.99
N ARG A 230 -8.44 18.40 -0.11
CA ARG A 230 -8.22 17.52 1.04
C ARG A 230 -7.87 16.09 0.60
N TYR A 231 -8.57 15.53 -0.37
CA TYR A 231 -8.25 14.22 -0.94
C TYR A 231 -6.87 14.18 -1.58
N ARG A 232 -6.51 15.22 -2.34
CA ARG A 232 -5.15 15.36 -2.90
C ARG A 232 -4.08 15.38 -1.80
N LYS A 233 -4.31 16.13 -0.72
CA LYS A 233 -3.40 16.19 0.43
C LYS A 233 -3.31 14.86 1.19
N PHE A 234 -4.40 14.11 1.25
CA PHE A 234 -4.41 12.77 1.84
C PHE A 234 -3.62 11.79 0.98
N HIS A 235 -3.85 11.79 -0.33
CA HIS A 235 -3.08 11.00 -1.29
C HIS A 235 -1.56 11.27 -1.18
N PHE A 236 -1.15 12.54 -1.15
CA PHE A 236 0.26 12.88 -0.95
C PHE A 236 0.81 12.45 0.41
N GLY A 237 -0.02 12.45 1.46
CA GLY A 237 0.35 11.92 2.77
C GLY A 237 0.65 10.43 2.72
N LEU A 238 -0.25 9.64 2.12
CA LEU A 238 -0.06 8.20 1.91
C LEU A 238 1.24 7.91 1.14
N GLU A 239 1.40 8.56 -0.01
CA GLU A 239 2.58 8.39 -0.86
C GLU A 239 3.88 8.75 -0.13
N SER A 240 3.88 9.85 0.64
CA SER A 240 5.04 10.28 1.41
C SER A 240 5.43 9.27 2.48
N VAL A 241 4.47 8.65 3.17
CA VAL A 241 4.75 7.59 4.15
C VAL A 241 5.44 6.40 3.47
N PHE A 242 4.92 5.92 2.34
CA PHE A 242 5.55 4.78 1.64
C PHE A 242 6.93 5.11 1.06
N GLN A 243 7.12 6.31 0.52
CA GLN A 243 8.44 6.78 0.06
C GLN A 243 9.45 6.83 1.21
N ASN A 244 9.05 7.36 2.37
CA ASN A 244 9.91 7.43 3.56
C ASN A 244 10.22 6.03 4.12
N LEU A 245 9.24 5.12 4.14
CA LEU A 245 9.46 3.72 4.53
C LEU A 245 10.43 3.03 3.58
N LYS A 246 10.30 3.26 2.27
CA LYS A 246 11.24 2.73 1.27
C LYS A 246 12.66 3.25 1.52
N PHE A 247 12.81 4.55 1.74
CA PHE A 247 14.12 5.15 2.02
C PHE A 247 14.75 4.60 3.31
N ALA A 248 13.98 4.51 4.39
CA ALA A 248 14.42 3.91 5.65
C ALA A 248 14.87 2.44 5.46
N ALA A 249 14.17 1.71 4.58
CA ALA A 249 14.55 0.35 4.22
C ALA A 249 15.89 0.27 3.47
N GLU A 250 16.12 1.16 2.51
CA GLU A 250 17.37 1.26 1.71
C GLU A 250 18.58 1.64 2.56
N HIS A 251 18.39 2.44 3.61
CA HIS A 251 19.46 2.95 4.48
C HIS A 251 19.63 2.16 5.79
N ASN A 252 19.08 0.94 5.88
CA ASN A 252 19.20 0.06 7.05
C ASN A 252 18.67 0.65 8.38
N MET A 253 17.69 1.55 8.30
CA MET A 253 17.04 2.19 9.45
C MET A 253 15.90 1.29 9.97
N ASN A 254 16.28 0.16 10.56
CA ASN A 254 15.35 -0.94 10.88
C ASN A 254 14.33 -0.55 11.95
N LYS A 255 14.78 0.10 13.02
CA LYS A 255 13.92 0.50 14.14
C LYS A 255 12.87 1.51 13.68
N GLU A 256 13.32 2.50 12.91
CA GLU A 256 12.50 3.58 12.38
C GLU A 256 11.45 3.03 11.41
N PHE A 257 11.83 2.05 10.58
CA PHE A 257 10.90 1.35 9.71
C PHE A 257 9.82 0.61 10.52
N GLU A 258 10.22 -0.19 11.50
CA GLU A 258 9.30 -1.04 12.28
C GLU A 258 8.33 -0.20 13.14
N GLU A 259 8.82 0.80 13.86
CA GLU A 259 7.95 1.64 14.71
C GLU A 259 6.95 2.43 13.88
N ASN A 260 7.37 3.00 12.74
CA ASN A 260 6.50 3.85 11.95
C ASN A 260 5.52 3.07 11.06
N ILE A 261 5.87 1.86 10.60
CA ILE A 261 4.91 1.03 9.86
C ILE A 261 3.78 0.55 10.77
N ASP A 262 4.09 0.23 12.03
CA ASP A 262 3.09 -0.14 13.04
C ASP A 262 2.21 1.07 13.42
N LYS A 263 2.79 2.26 13.66
CA LYS A 263 2.02 3.51 13.84
C LYS A 263 1.14 3.83 12.63
N PHE A 264 1.63 3.58 11.41
CA PHE A 264 0.85 3.81 10.20
C PHE A 264 -0.28 2.80 10.03
N LYS A 265 -0.11 1.55 10.49
CA LYS A 265 -1.17 0.55 10.57
C LYS A 265 -2.36 1.06 11.38
N GLU A 266 -2.12 1.75 12.49
CA GLU A 266 -3.18 2.40 13.28
C GLU A 266 -3.93 3.47 12.48
N VAL A 267 -3.24 4.24 11.63
CA VAL A 267 -3.88 5.24 10.75
C VAL A 267 -4.83 4.57 9.75
N ILE A 268 -4.48 3.39 9.24
CA ILE A 268 -5.35 2.59 8.37
C ILE A 268 -6.53 2.01 9.17
N ASN A 269 -6.32 1.57 10.41
CA ASN A 269 -7.37 1.04 11.28
C ASN A 269 -8.49 2.05 11.54
N LYS A 270 -8.17 3.35 11.64
CA LYS A 270 -9.19 4.43 11.72
C LYS A 270 -10.20 4.42 10.58
N LEU A 271 -9.88 3.85 9.42
CA LEU A 271 -10.82 3.71 8.31
C LEU A 271 -11.84 2.58 8.52
N LYS A 272 -11.55 1.65 9.43
CA LYS A 272 -12.40 0.51 9.79
C LYS A 272 -13.23 0.73 11.05
N GLU A 273 -12.89 1.74 11.84
CA GLU A 273 -13.50 2.00 13.14
C GLU A 273 -14.80 2.81 13.04
N ASP A 274 -15.65 2.58 14.05
CA ASP A 274 -16.81 3.38 14.38
C ASP A 274 -16.41 4.71 15.00
N ILE A 275 -17.08 5.77 14.58
CA ILE A 275 -16.84 7.13 15.05
C ILE A 275 -18.11 7.62 15.72
N GLU A 276 -18.26 7.19 16.97
CA GLU A 276 -19.42 7.43 17.85
C GLU A 276 -19.80 8.90 17.95
N LYS A 277 -18.79 9.78 18.04
CA LYS A 277 -18.95 11.25 18.14
C LYS A 277 -19.86 11.84 17.06
N TYR A 278 -20.04 11.12 15.97
CA TYR A 278 -20.66 11.59 14.75
C TYR A 278 -21.68 10.63 14.16
N ASP A 279 -22.06 9.57 14.89
CA ASP A 279 -22.97 8.52 14.41
C ASP A 279 -22.53 7.97 13.04
N ILE A 280 -21.21 7.84 12.85
CA ILE A 280 -20.63 7.23 11.66
C ILE A 280 -20.23 5.82 12.07
N ARG A 281 -21.00 4.83 11.62
CA ARG A 281 -20.70 3.42 11.90
C ARG A 281 -19.35 2.99 11.34
N ILE A 282 -19.05 3.22 10.07
CA ILE A 282 -17.75 2.81 9.52
C ILE A 282 -17.21 3.95 8.66
N ALA A 283 -16.02 4.44 9.01
CA ALA A 283 -15.40 5.57 8.33
C ALA A 283 -15.23 5.33 6.82
N SER A 284 -14.73 4.17 6.42
CA SER A 284 -14.55 3.79 5.01
C SER A 284 -15.87 3.74 4.24
N SER A 285 -16.91 3.08 4.78
CA SER A 285 -18.24 3.03 4.17
C SER A 285 -18.86 4.43 4.06
N TYR A 286 -18.67 5.28 5.07
CA TYR A 286 -19.12 6.68 5.02
C TYR A 286 -18.40 7.48 3.94
N LEU A 287 -17.07 7.40 3.85
CA LEU A 287 -16.29 8.09 2.83
C LEU A 287 -16.63 7.58 1.42
N LEU A 288 -16.86 6.27 1.26
CA LEU A 288 -17.24 5.71 -0.03
C LEU A 288 -18.63 6.16 -0.47
N ASN A 289 -19.63 6.08 0.41
CA ASN A 289 -21.01 6.47 0.08
C ASN A 289 -21.13 7.94 -0.30
N ASN A 290 -20.30 8.81 0.30
CA ASN A 290 -20.38 10.24 0.09
C ASN A 290 -19.41 10.77 -0.98
N ASP A 291 -18.21 10.18 -1.10
CA ASP A 291 -17.13 10.70 -1.96
C ASP A 291 -16.73 9.74 -3.08
N GLY A 292 -17.29 8.52 -3.10
CA GLY A 292 -17.23 7.54 -4.18
C GLY A 292 -15.85 7.37 -4.82
N ALA A 293 -15.70 7.91 -6.03
CA ALA A 293 -14.48 7.82 -6.84
C ALA A 293 -13.24 8.43 -6.16
N LYS A 294 -13.40 9.51 -5.39
CA LYS A 294 -12.25 10.20 -4.75
C LYS A 294 -11.61 9.32 -3.69
N PHE A 295 -12.42 8.68 -2.86
CA PHE A 295 -11.95 7.73 -1.85
C PHE A 295 -11.42 6.45 -2.49
N THR A 296 -12.13 5.92 -3.50
CA THR A 296 -11.70 4.76 -4.29
C THR A 296 -10.27 4.94 -4.84
N ASN A 297 -9.98 6.11 -5.44
CA ASN A 297 -8.68 6.43 -6.00
C ASN A 297 -7.58 6.54 -4.93
N ALA A 298 -7.89 7.16 -3.78
CA ALA A 298 -6.94 7.26 -2.67
C ALA A 298 -6.63 5.89 -2.06
N TYR A 299 -7.64 5.04 -1.88
CA TYR A 299 -7.49 3.68 -1.37
C TYR A 299 -6.68 2.80 -2.34
N ASN A 300 -6.99 2.83 -3.63
CA ASN A 300 -6.22 2.11 -4.65
C ASN A 300 -4.76 2.58 -4.71
N SER A 301 -4.51 3.89 -4.56
CA SER A 301 -3.16 4.43 -4.50
C SER A 301 -2.38 3.94 -3.27
N ALA A 302 -3.04 3.81 -2.11
CA ALA A 302 -2.43 3.23 -0.91
C ALA A 302 -2.01 1.78 -1.14
N LEU A 303 -2.90 0.96 -1.72
CA LEU A 303 -2.61 -0.45 -2.04
C LEU A 303 -1.43 -0.56 -3.01
N ARG A 304 -1.45 0.20 -4.12
CA ARG A 304 -0.36 0.21 -5.11
C ARG A 304 0.97 0.66 -4.53
N SER A 305 0.95 1.69 -3.69
CA SER A 305 2.16 2.19 -3.04
C SER A 305 2.75 1.16 -2.07
N ASN A 306 1.90 0.44 -1.34
CA ASN A 306 2.34 -0.63 -0.46
C ASN A 306 2.89 -1.84 -1.26
N LEU A 307 2.25 -2.23 -2.36
CA LEU A 307 2.77 -3.28 -3.25
C LEU A 307 4.13 -2.92 -3.85
N ALA A 308 4.32 -1.66 -4.26
CA ALA A 308 5.61 -1.18 -4.73
C ALA A 308 6.70 -1.28 -3.65
N LEU A 309 6.36 -0.95 -2.40
CA LEU A 309 7.25 -1.14 -1.26
C LEU A 309 7.58 -2.62 -1.04
N ILE A 310 6.57 -3.50 -0.98
CA ILE A 310 6.75 -4.95 -0.80
C ILE A 310 7.63 -5.53 -1.91
N SER A 311 7.34 -5.19 -3.18
CA SER A 311 8.13 -5.66 -4.33
C SER A 311 9.60 -5.25 -4.22
N HIS A 312 9.86 -4.00 -3.80
CA HIS A 312 11.22 -3.52 -3.57
C HIS A 312 11.92 -4.29 -2.43
N LEU A 313 11.25 -4.50 -1.29
CA LEU A 313 11.80 -5.23 -0.15
C LEU A 313 12.09 -6.71 -0.48
N MET A 314 11.19 -7.37 -1.23
CA MET A 314 11.37 -8.75 -1.69
C MET A 314 12.56 -8.88 -2.63
N LYS A 315 12.71 -7.98 -3.61
CA LYS A 315 13.86 -7.95 -4.53
C LYS A 315 15.19 -7.77 -3.81
N ASN A 316 15.20 -7.02 -2.71
CA ASN A 316 16.38 -6.78 -1.88
C ASN A 316 16.54 -7.80 -0.73
N HIS A 317 15.75 -8.88 -0.72
CA HIS A 317 15.78 -9.95 0.28
C HIS A 317 15.61 -9.49 1.75
N GLN A 318 14.92 -8.37 1.98
CA GLN A 318 14.68 -7.80 3.30
C GLN A 318 13.43 -8.41 3.98
N TYR A 319 13.42 -9.74 4.16
CA TYR A 319 12.23 -10.52 4.55
C TYR A 319 11.52 -10.07 5.83
N THR A 320 12.25 -9.62 6.86
CA THR A 320 11.66 -9.12 8.11
C THR A 320 10.80 -7.87 7.88
N LYS A 321 11.33 -6.92 7.10
CA LYS A 321 10.60 -5.70 6.70
C LYS A 321 9.44 -6.06 5.76
N THR A 322 9.67 -7.00 4.84
CA THR A 322 8.62 -7.52 3.94
C THR A 322 7.45 -8.06 4.73
N LYS A 323 7.67 -8.87 5.77
CA LYS A 323 6.59 -9.43 6.61
C LYS A 323 5.72 -8.34 7.24
N LYS A 324 6.33 -7.27 7.74
CA LYS A 324 5.62 -6.10 8.28
C LYS A 324 4.82 -5.35 7.21
N ALA A 325 5.41 -5.11 6.04
CA ALA A 325 4.73 -4.44 4.92
C ALA A 325 3.55 -5.26 4.37
N VAL A 326 3.71 -6.59 4.32
CA VAL A 326 2.65 -7.53 3.95
C VAL A 326 1.52 -7.54 4.99
N SER A 327 1.83 -7.55 6.28
CA SER A 327 0.79 -7.42 7.32
C SER A 327 0.06 -6.07 7.22
N LEU A 328 0.75 -4.97 6.91
CA LEU A 328 0.10 -3.69 6.62
C LEU A 328 -0.82 -3.79 5.39
N TYR A 329 -0.40 -4.50 4.34
CA TYR A 329 -1.18 -4.69 3.12
C TYR A 329 -2.49 -5.44 3.39
N PHE A 330 -2.42 -6.59 4.04
CA PHE A 330 -3.62 -7.36 4.39
C PHE A 330 -4.48 -6.64 5.43
N ASN A 331 -3.87 -5.83 6.31
CA ASN A 331 -4.62 -4.92 7.16
C ASN A 331 -5.34 -3.79 6.40
N MET A 332 -5.08 -3.55 5.12
CA MET A 332 -5.91 -2.63 4.33
C MET A 332 -7.22 -3.27 3.86
N PHE A 333 -7.42 -4.57 4.04
CA PHE A 333 -8.67 -5.25 3.68
C PHE A 333 -9.86 -4.71 4.49
N ILE A 334 -10.92 -4.28 3.79
CA ILE A 334 -12.15 -3.71 4.37
C ILE A 334 -13.34 -4.59 3.94
N GLU A 335 -13.83 -5.42 4.87
CA GLU A 335 -14.94 -6.36 4.62
C GLU A 335 -16.30 -5.67 4.53
N SER A 336 -16.45 -4.51 5.18
CA SER A 336 -17.74 -3.80 5.30
C SER A 336 -18.30 -3.28 3.99
N ASP A 337 -17.51 -3.29 2.91
CA ASP A 337 -17.91 -2.75 1.62
C ASP A 337 -17.47 -3.66 0.47
N GLU A 338 -18.44 -4.03 -0.38
CA GLU A 338 -18.22 -4.94 -1.50
C GLU A 338 -17.30 -4.34 -2.57
N LYS A 339 -17.41 -3.03 -2.84
CA LYS A 339 -16.59 -2.35 -3.85
C LYS A 339 -15.13 -2.30 -3.40
N LEU A 340 -14.87 -1.92 -2.14
CA LEU A 340 -13.50 -1.92 -1.59
C LEU A 340 -12.91 -3.34 -1.53
N THR A 341 -13.74 -4.34 -1.23
CA THR A 341 -13.37 -5.76 -1.30
C THR A 341 -12.96 -6.17 -2.71
N LYS A 342 -13.72 -5.78 -3.74
CA LYS A 342 -13.36 -6.05 -5.15
C LYS A 342 -12.04 -5.38 -5.54
N ILE A 343 -11.84 -4.12 -5.16
CA ILE A 343 -10.60 -3.37 -5.41
C ILE A 343 -9.40 -4.07 -4.76
N PHE A 344 -9.54 -4.49 -3.51
CA PHE A 344 -8.50 -5.21 -2.79
C PHE A 344 -8.15 -6.54 -3.49
N LYS A 345 -9.16 -7.33 -3.90
CA LYS A 345 -8.95 -8.59 -4.61
C LYS A 345 -8.24 -8.41 -5.95
N ILE A 346 -8.55 -7.35 -6.70
CA ILE A 346 -7.82 -7.02 -7.94
C ILE A 346 -6.36 -6.72 -7.61
N SER A 347 -6.10 -5.86 -6.63
CA SER A 347 -4.74 -5.55 -6.18
C SER A 347 -4.01 -6.78 -5.64
N LEU A 348 -4.71 -7.71 -4.99
CA LEU A 348 -4.12 -8.94 -4.44
C LEU A 348 -3.65 -9.87 -5.58
N ASN A 349 -4.31 -9.84 -6.73
CA ASN A 349 -3.83 -10.54 -7.92
C ASN A 349 -2.58 -9.86 -8.49
N ASP A 350 -2.51 -8.52 -8.51
CA ASP A 350 -1.27 -7.82 -8.87
C ASP A 350 -0.12 -8.20 -7.92
N PHE A 351 -0.41 -8.43 -6.63
CA PHE A 351 0.58 -8.90 -5.67
C PHE A 351 1.13 -10.28 -6.07
N LEU A 352 0.27 -11.21 -6.50
CA LEU A 352 0.72 -12.52 -6.96
C LEU A 352 1.77 -12.42 -8.06
N ASP A 353 1.68 -11.45 -8.96
CA ASP A 353 2.63 -11.28 -10.06
C ASP A 353 4.04 -10.90 -9.58
N PHE A 354 4.15 -10.11 -8.50
CA PHE A 354 5.43 -9.69 -7.93
C PHE A 354 6.15 -10.78 -7.14
N ILE A 355 5.43 -11.81 -6.68
CA ILE A 355 6.03 -12.88 -5.89
C ILE A 355 6.84 -13.80 -6.79
N ASP A 356 8.13 -13.96 -6.46
CA ASP A 356 8.92 -15.04 -7.00
C ASP A 356 8.55 -16.34 -6.29
N THR A 357 7.74 -17.14 -6.96
CA THR A 357 7.28 -18.43 -6.46
C THR A 357 8.40 -19.47 -6.34
N ASN A 358 9.62 -19.20 -6.84
CA ASN A 358 10.80 -20.03 -6.55
C ASN A 358 11.34 -19.79 -5.14
N ASP A 359 11.14 -18.59 -4.59
CA ASP A 359 11.56 -18.24 -3.24
C ASP A 359 10.50 -18.69 -2.22
N GLU A 360 10.75 -19.82 -1.56
CA GLU A 360 9.87 -20.39 -0.54
C GLU A 360 9.54 -19.38 0.58
N ARG A 361 10.44 -18.44 0.90
CA ARG A 361 10.21 -17.44 1.94
C ARG A 361 9.21 -16.38 1.50
N GLN A 362 9.30 -15.92 0.25
CA GLN A 362 8.31 -14.97 -0.29
C GLN A 362 6.92 -15.59 -0.35
N LEU A 363 6.84 -16.85 -0.81
CA LEU A 363 5.60 -17.60 -0.83
C LEU A 363 5.02 -17.76 0.57
N LEU A 364 5.84 -18.13 1.57
CA LEU A 364 5.40 -18.29 2.95
C LEU A 364 4.87 -16.98 3.54
N ILE A 365 5.59 -15.86 3.38
CA ILE A 365 5.15 -14.54 3.86
C ILE A 365 3.80 -14.16 3.23
N PHE A 366 3.62 -14.43 1.94
CA PHE A 366 2.35 -14.17 1.27
C PHE A 366 1.21 -15.03 1.81
N LEU A 367 1.45 -16.32 2.03
CA LEU A 367 0.44 -17.25 2.55
C LEU A 367 0.05 -16.91 3.99
N GLU A 368 1.00 -16.50 4.83
CA GLU A 368 0.72 -15.98 6.19
C GLU A 368 -0.22 -14.77 6.12
N GLY A 369 0.02 -13.84 5.20
CA GLY A 369 -0.86 -12.68 5.02
C GLY A 369 -2.24 -13.05 4.46
N LEU A 370 -2.30 -14.03 3.55
CA LEU A 370 -3.57 -14.51 2.98
C LEU A 370 -4.49 -15.13 4.06
N ASP A 371 -3.91 -15.62 5.16
CA ASP A 371 -4.65 -16.15 6.30
C ASP A 371 -5.23 -15.07 7.23
N GLU A 372 -4.82 -13.81 7.08
CA GLU A 372 -5.40 -12.67 7.80
C GLU A 372 -6.77 -12.25 7.23
N ILE A 373 -7.14 -12.68 6.02
CA ILE A 373 -8.43 -12.34 5.39
C ILE A 373 -9.44 -13.49 5.44
N PRO A 374 -10.76 -13.21 5.44
CA PRO A 374 -11.77 -14.26 5.43
C PRO A 374 -11.60 -15.23 4.26
N LYS A 375 -11.69 -16.53 4.55
CA LYS A 375 -11.44 -17.63 3.58
C LYS A 375 -12.27 -17.56 2.29
N GLN A 376 -13.45 -16.93 2.35
CA GLN A 376 -14.31 -16.72 1.17
C GLN A 376 -13.67 -15.75 0.16
N HIS A 377 -12.86 -14.81 0.64
CA HIS A 377 -12.25 -13.76 -0.16
C HIS A 377 -10.86 -14.15 -0.70
N SER A 378 -10.13 -15.02 0.00
CA SER A 378 -8.83 -15.55 -0.44
C SER A 378 -8.93 -16.65 -1.51
N LEU A 379 -10.10 -17.27 -1.69
CA LEU A 379 -10.27 -18.46 -2.52
C LEU A 379 -9.90 -18.25 -4.01
N ILE A 380 -10.22 -17.09 -4.58
CA ILE A 380 -9.89 -16.76 -5.99
C ILE A 380 -8.37 -16.57 -6.13
N THR A 381 -7.76 -15.85 -5.21
CA THR A 381 -6.30 -15.67 -5.16
C THR A 381 -5.58 -17.00 -4.99
N TYR A 382 -6.11 -17.89 -4.16
CA TYR A 382 -5.61 -19.24 -4.00
C TYR A 382 -5.64 -20.04 -5.32
N LYS A 383 -6.74 -19.95 -6.09
CA LYS A 383 -6.81 -20.54 -7.44
C LYS A 383 -5.72 -19.99 -8.35
N PHE A 384 -5.52 -18.68 -8.41
CA PHE A 384 -4.53 -18.07 -9.29
C PHE A 384 -3.11 -18.44 -8.90
N LEU A 385 -2.82 -18.53 -7.60
CA LEU A 385 -1.53 -18.99 -7.12
C LEU A 385 -1.28 -20.45 -7.53
N LEU A 386 -2.25 -21.36 -7.36
CA LEU A 386 -2.13 -22.73 -7.85
C LEU A 386 -1.83 -22.78 -9.36
N MET A 387 -2.60 -22.03 -10.16
CA MET A 387 -2.40 -22.00 -11.61
C MET A 387 -1.01 -21.45 -12.00
N LYS A 388 -0.50 -20.46 -11.27
CA LYS A 388 0.86 -19.91 -11.45
C LYS A 388 1.92 -20.98 -11.18
N LEU A 389 1.78 -21.74 -10.09
CA LEU A 389 2.70 -22.82 -9.73
C LEU A 389 2.68 -23.96 -10.76
N ILE A 390 1.51 -24.29 -11.31
CA ILE A 390 1.35 -25.31 -12.35
C ILE A 390 2.08 -24.91 -13.63
N ASN A 391 1.88 -23.68 -14.11
CA ASN A 391 2.56 -23.19 -15.32
C ASN A 391 4.08 -23.08 -15.17
N LYS A 392 4.58 -22.87 -13.95
CA LYS A 392 6.02 -22.83 -13.65
C LYS A 392 6.61 -24.20 -13.31
N ASP A 393 5.82 -25.27 -13.35
CA ASP A 393 6.25 -26.63 -12.97
C ASP A 393 6.84 -26.76 -11.55
N GLN A 394 6.24 -26.06 -10.58
CA GLN A 394 6.76 -25.99 -9.21
C GLN A 394 6.05 -26.99 -8.27
N ILE A 395 6.23 -28.29 -8.52
CA ILE A 395 5.51 -29.36 -7.80
C ILE A 395 5.65 -29.29 -6.27
N ARG A 396 6.84 -28.95 -5.73
CA ARG A 396 7.07 -28.86 -4.27
C ARG A 396 6.22 -27.77 -3.63
N ASN A 397 6.26 -26.56 -4.18
CA ASN A 397 5.48 -25.42 -3.68
C ASN A 397 3.98 -25.63 -3.92
N LEU A 398 3.61 -26.26 -5.05
CA LEU A 398 2.23 -26.67 -5.30
C LEU A 398 1.73 -27.62 -4.24
N THR A 399 2.54 -28.63 -3.88
CA THR A 399 2.18 -29.64 -2.88
C THR A 399 1.91 -28.98 -1.53
N ASN A 400 2.81 -28.10 -1.07
CA ASN A 400 2.64 -27.35 0.18
C ASN A 400 1.37 -26.51 0.16
N LEU A 401 1.11 -25.82 -0.97
CA LEU A 401 -0.07 -24.99 -1.13
C LEU A 401 -1.37 -25.81 -1.11
N VAL A 402 -1.41 -26.92 -1.86
CA VAL A 402 -2.55 -27.84 -1.92
C VAL A 402 -2.86 -28.42 -0.53
N TYR A 403 -1.86 -28.85 0.23
CA TYR A 403 -2.08 -29.32 1.61
C TYR A 403 -2.52 -28.21 2.56
N SER A 404 -1.96 -27.00 2.43
CA SER A 404 -2.43 -25.84 3.20
C SER A 404 -3.91 -25.51 2.93
N SER A 405 -4.46 -25.97 1.81
CA SER A 405 -5.85 -25.75 1.44
C SER A 405 -6.85 -26.68 2.13
N ASN A 406 -6.37 -27.66 2.89
CA ASN A 406 -7.22 -28.49 3.75
C ASN A 406 -8.11 -27.63 4.66
N LYS A 407 -7.60 -26.48 5.11
CA LYS A 407 -8.36 -25.49 5.89
C LYS A 407 -9.60 -24.93 5.19
N TYR A 408 -9.69 -25.00 3.85
CA TYR A 408 -10.88 -24.64 3.06
C TYR A 408 -11.78 -25.86 2.82
N ILE A 409 -11.20 -27.05 2.69
CA ILE A 409 -11.92 -28.32 2.52
C ILE A 409 -12.75 -28.63 3.77
N GLU A 410 -12.22 -28.35 4.95
CA GLU A 410 -12.90 -28.55 6.24
C GLU A 410 -14.10 -27.60 6.45
N HIS A 411 -14.18 -26.49 5.70
CA HIS A 411 -15.33 -25.60 5.76
C HIS A 411 -16.46 -26.09 4.83
N PRO A 412 -17.64 -26.46 5.37
CA PRO A 412 -18.70 -27.08 4.56
C PRO A 412 -19.17 -26.23 3.38
N LYS A 413 -19.21 -24.90 3.55
CA LYS A 413 -19.61 -23.95 2.50
C LYS A 413 -18.56 -23.78 1.38
N LEU A 414 -17.29 -24.08 1.67
CA LEU A 414 -16.16 -23.86 0.75
C LEU A 414 -15.62 -25.14 0.14
N LYS A 415 -15.95 -26.31 0.71
CA LYS A 415 -15.50 -27.63 0.22
C LYS A 415 -15.79 -27.82 -1.27
N GLY A 416 -17.02 -27.55 -1.71
CA GLY A 416 -17.41 -27.68 -3.12
C GLY A 416 -16.63 -26.73 -4.04
N SER A 417 -16.52 -25.46 -3.65
CA SER A 417 -15.77 -24.44 -4.40
C SER A 417 -14.28 -24.79 -4.53
N THR A 418 -13.68 -25.27 -3.43
CA THR A 418 -12.28 -25.70 -3.36
C THR A 418 -12.04 -26.90 -4.27
N LEU A 419 -12.94 -27.89 -4.24
CA LEU A 419 -12.87 -29.04 -5.14
C LEU A 419 -12.95 -28.62 -6.60
N THR A 420 -13.88 -27.73 -6.97
CA THR A 420 -13.99 -27.21 -8.35
C THR A 420 -12.69 -26.52 -8.78
N ILE A 421 -12.06 -25.74 -7.89
CA ILE A 421 -10.77 -25.09 -8.16
C ILE A 421 -9.66 -26.12 -8.36
N LEU A 422 -9.57 -27.14 -7.51
CA LEU A 422 -8.55 -28.19 -7.64
C LEU A 422 -8.75 -29.00 -8.94
N LEU A 423 -10.00 -29.27 -9.34
CA LEU A 423 -10.32 -29.91 -10.62
C LEU A 423 -9.95 -29.01 -11.82
N GLN A 424 -10.19 -27.71 -11.76
CA GLN A 424 -9.72 -26.77 -12.79
C GLN A 424 -8.19 -26.81 -12.92
N ASN A 425 -7.48 -26.86 -11.80
CA ASN A 425 -6.03 -26.97 -11.77
C ASN A 425 -5.52 -28.30 -12.34
N LEU A 426 -6.21 -29.42 -12.07
CA LEU A 426 -5.94 -30.71 -12.71
C LEU A 426 -6.13 -30.65 -14.23
N ILE A 427 -7.21 -30.03 -14.72
CA ILE A 427 -7.43 -29.87 -16.17
C ILE A 427 -6.31 -29.01 -16.77
N LYS A 428 -5.91 -27.94 -16.07
CA LYS A 428 -4.83 -27.07 -16.55
C LYS A 428 -3.48 -27.82 -16.61
N SER A 429 -3.16 -28.65 -15.61
CA SER A 429 -1.93 -29.45 -15.64
C SER A 429 -1.90 -30.45 -16.79
N ILE A 430 -3.06 -31.00 -17.17
CA ILE A 430 -3.21 -31.86 -18.36
C ILE A 430 -3.02 -31.05 -19.64
N GLU A 431 -3.63 -29.86 -19.74
CA GLU A 431 -3.54 -28.98 -20.91
C GLU A 431 -2.08 -28.65 -21.25
N ILE A 432 -1.27 -28.29 -20.25
CA ILE A 432 0.15 -27.97 -20.45
C ILE A 432 1.07 -29.20 -20.43
N SER A 433 0.50 -30.42 -20.39
CA SER A 433 1.24 -31.69 -20.35
C SER A 433 2.20 -31.85 -19.16
N ASN A 434 1.86 -31.28 -18.00
CA ASN A 434 2.61 -31.45 -16.77
C ASN A 434 2.18 -32.73 -16.03
N TYR A 435 2.77 -33.86 -16.43
CA TYR A 435 2.40 -35.20 -15.99
C TYR A 435 2.62 -35.43 -14.48
N ASN A 436 3.75 -34.97 -13.93
CA ASN A 436 4.09 -35.13 -12.52
C ASN A 436 3.06 -34.43 -11.61
N ILE A 437 2.74 -33.18 -11.93
CA ILE A 437 1.71 -32.41 -11.22
C ILE A 437 0.34 -33.06 -11.39
N THR A 438 0.01 -33.51 -12.61
CA THR A 438 -1.27 -34.19 -12.87
C THR A 438 -1.43 -35.43 -12.00
N GLY A 439 -0.40 -36.27 -11.92
CA GLY A 439 -0.39 -37.45 -11.07
C GLY A 439 -0.53 -37.12 -9.59
N PHE A 440 0.19 -36.12 -9.10
CA PHE A 440 0.03 -35.61 -7.75
C PHE A 440 -1.41 -35.15 -7.46
N MET A 441 -1.99 -34.32 -8.33
CA MET A 441 -3.34 -33.80 -8.18
C MET A 441 -4.40 -34.91 -8.15
N VAL A 442 -4.27 -35.92 -9.01
CA VAL A 442 -5.16 -37.09 -9.03
C VAL A 442 -5.08 -37.85 -7.70
N LYS A 443 -3.88 -38.16 -7.20
CA LYS A 443 -3.70 -38.82 -5.90
C LYS A 443 -4.30 -37.99 -4.76
N PHE A 444 -4.01 -36.70 -4.75
CA PHE A 444 -4.52 -35.79 -3.71
C PHE A 444 -6.06 -35.77 -3.70
N LEU A 445 -6.68 -35.61 -4.86
CA LEU A 445 -8.14 -35.56 -4.99
C LEU A 445 -8.81 -36.85 -4.50
N ILE A 446 -8.34 -38.00 -4.96
CA ILE A 446 -8.91 -39.31 -4.60
C ILE A 446 -8.71 -39.64 -3.11
N THR A 447 -7.60 -39.20 -2.52
CA THR A 447 -7.32 -39.43 -1.09
C THR A 447 -8.19 -38.54 -0.19
N ASN A 448 -8.46 -37.29 -0.60
CA ASN A 448 -9.05 -36.26 0.28
C ASN A 448 -10.55 -36.03 0.04
N PHE A 449 -11.12 -36.50 -1.06
CA PHE A 449 -12.53 -36.33 -1.40
C PHE A 449 -13.20 -37.68 -1.70
N SER A 450 -14.49 -37.79 -1.39
CA SER A 450 -15.25 -38.98 -1.78
C SER A 450 -15.47 -39.02 -3.30
N GLY A 451 -15.66 -40.21 -3.86
CA GLY A 451 -15.99 -40.39 -5.28
C GLY A 451 -17.25 -39.60 -5.67
N LYS A 452 -18.22 -39.51 -4.75
CA LYS A 452 -19.45 -38.72 -4.92
C LYS A 452 -19.17 -37.22 -5.01
N ASP A 453 -18.29 -36.70 -4.15
CA ASP A 453 -17.87 -35.30 -4.19
C ASP A 453 -17.18 -34.99 -5.52
N ILE A 454 -16.24 -35.85 -5.95
CA ILE A 454 -15.50 -35.71 -7.20
C ILE A 454 -16.44 -35.69 -8.41
N ASN A 455 -17.36 -36.65 -8.50
CA ASN A 455 -18.33 -36.70 -9.59
C ASN A 455 -19.22 -35.45 -9.62
N ARG A 456 -19.68 -34.97 -8.45
CA ARG A 456 -20.41 -33.70 -8.36
C ARG A 456 -19.56 -32.51 -8.83
N GLY A 457 -18.30 -32.45 -8.45
CA GLY A 457 -17.35 -31.40 -8.87
C GLY A 457 -17.14 -31.40 -10.40
N LEU A 458 -16.97 -32.58 -10.99
CA LEU A 458 -16.84 -32.76 -12.44
C LEU A 458 -18.10 -32.28 -13.18
N LEU A 459 -19.30 -32.63 -12.68
CA LEU A 459 -20.57 -32.16 -13.24
C LEU A 459 -20.74 -30.64 -13.16
N VAL A 460 -20.33 -30.01 -12.05
CA VAL A 460 -20.32 -28.55 -11.90
C VAL A 460 -19.40 -27.92 -12.94
N LEU A 461 -18.20 -28.48 -13.10
CA LEU A 461 -17.19 -27.95 -14.00
C LEU A 461 -17.58 -28.10 -15.47
N LYS A 462 -18.25 -29.20 -15.84
CA LYS A 462 -18.82 -29.40 -17.17
C LYS A 462 -19.88 -28.35 -17.51
N LYS A 463 -20.71 -27.95 -16.54
CA LYS A 463 -21.74 -26.91 -16.71
C LYS A 463 -21.17 -25.48 -16.65
N ASN A 464 -20.15 -25.24 -15.83
CA ASN A 464 -19.57 -23.92 -15.62
C ASN A 464 -18.04 -23.99 -15.56
N ARG A 465 -17.42 -24.11 -16.74
CA ARG A 465 -15.95 -24.21 -16.89
C ARG A 465 -15.20 -23.00 -16.36
N ASN A 466 -15.84 -21.82 -16.39
CA ASN A 466 -15.27 -20.53 -16.00
C ASN A 466 -15.59 -20.15 -14.55
N ALA A 467 -16.04 -21.10 -13.72
CA ALA A 467 -16.29 -20.85 -12.30
C ALA A 467 -15.03 -20.27 -11.63
N TYR A 468 -15.22 -19.23 -10.80
CA TYR A 468 -14.14 -18.56 -10.06
C TYR A 468 -13.02 -17.98 -10.94
N SER A 469 -13.30 -17.59 -12.19
CA SER A 469 -12.27 -17.11 -13.13
C SER A 469 -12.07 -15.58 -13.15
N SER A 470 -12.93 -14.80 -12.49
CA SER A 470 -12.79 -13.35 -12.37
C SER A 470 -13.21 -12.88 -10.98
N VAL A 471 -12.63 -11.75 -10.54
CA VAL A 471 -13.03 -11.04 -9.33
C VAL A 471 -14.25 -10.18 -9.61
N LEU A 472 -14.33 -9.58 -10.80
CA LEU A 472 -15.46 -8.80 -11.27
C LEU A 472 -16.51 -9.68 -11.96
N GLU A 473 -17.77 -9.30 -11.83
CA GLU A 473 -18.84 -9.90 -12.62
C GLU A 473 -18.75 -9.44 -14.09
N ALA A 474 -19.28 -10.24 -15.02
CA ALA A 474 -19.26 -9.90 -16.44
C ALA A 474 -19.95 -8.54 -16.66
N LYS A 475 -19.18 -7.54 -17.16
CA LYS A 475 -19.55 -6.14 -17.48
C LYS A 475 -19.31 -5.09 -16.38
N GLU A 476 -18.88 -5.48 -15.19
CA GLU A 476 -18.53 -4.50 -14.14
C GLU A 476 -17.20 -3.80 -14.48
N LYS A 477 -17.18 -2.46 -14.46
CA LYS A 477 -15.96 -1.66 -14.62
C LYS A 477 -15.83 -0.71 -13.43
N ILE A 478 -14.68 -0.70 -12.79
CA ILE A 478 -14.36 0.27 -11.73
C ILE A 478 -13.42 1.33 -12.32
N GLU A 479 -13.89 2.58 -12.39
CA GLU A 479 -13.11 3.70 -12.95
C GLU A 479 -11.75 3.85 -12.25
N GLY A 480 -10.68 4.06 -13.02
CA GLY A 480 -9.31 4.16 -12.52
C GLY A 480 -8.64 2.82 -12.17
N ILE A 481 -9.36 1.71 -12.30
CA ILE A 481 -8.87 0.35 -12.12
C ILE A 481 -9.13 -0.37 -13.43
N SER A 482 -8.09 -0.47 -14.26
CA SER A 482 -8.07 -1.59 -15.19
C SER A 482 -7.99 -2.84 -14.31
N GLU A 483 -8.94 -3.76 -14.44
CA GLU A 483 -8.47 -5.13 -14.57
C GLU A 483 -7.50 -5.01 -15.74
N ASN A 484 -6.20 -4.89 -15.44
CA ASN A 484 -5.25 -5.44 -16.38
C ASN A 484 -5.87 -6.80 -16.66
N GLY A 485 -6.15 -7.09 -17.93
CA GLY A 485 -6.50 -8.42 -18.35
C GLY A 485 -5.28 -9.32 -18.15
N VAL A 486 -4.66 -9.28 -16.96
CA VAL A 486 -3.79 -10.29 -16.39
C VAL A 486 -4.56 -11.53 -16.69
N TYR A 487 -4.03 -12.28 -17.64
CA TYR A 487 -4.59 -13.50 -18.15
C TYR A 487 -4.71 -14.44 -16.97
N ALA A 488 -5.77 -14.31 -16.18
CA ALA A 488 -6.18 -15.25 -15.16
C ALA A 488 -6.10 -16.59 -15.85
N ILE A 489 -5.04 -17.36 -15.59
CA ILE A 489 -4.56 -18.42 -16.48
C ILE A 489 -5.77 -19.27 -16.88
N LYS A 490 -6.29 -19.03 -18.09
CA LYS A 490 -7.55 -19.65 -18.50
C LYS A 490 -7.22 -21.04 -19.00
N ILE A 491 -8.16 -21.93 -18.77
CA ILE A 491 -8.18 -23.20 -19.48
C ILE A 491 -8.60 -22.86 -20.91
N ASN A 492 -7.87 -23.33 -21.90
CA ASN A 492 -8.21 -23.07 -23.29
C ASN A 492 -9.55 -23.76 -23.62
N GLU A 493 -10.53 -22.97 -24.04
CA GLU A 493 -11.90 -23.44 -24.31
C GLU A 493 -11.95 -24.51 -25.41
N GLU A 494 -11.06 -24.43 -26.40
CA GLU A 494 -10.97 -25.39 -27.50
C GLU A 494 -10.50 -26.76 -27.03
N THR A 495 -9.59 -26.78 -26.06
CA THR A 495 -8.99 -28.02 -25.51
C THR A 495 -9.70 -28.54 -24.26
N PHE A 496 -10.67 -27.79 -23.73
CA PHE A 496 -11.31 -28.08 -22.45
C PHE A 496 -11.94 -29.48 -22.43
N ASP A 497 -12.78 -29.82 -23.41
CA ASP A 497 -13.50 -31.11 -23.45
C ASP A 497 -12.52 -32.29 -23.45
N TYR A 498 -11.46 -32.18 -24.25
CA TYR A 498 -10.39 -33.18 -24.32
C TYR A 498 -9.66 -33.34 -22.98
N CYS A 499 -9.23 -32.25 -22.36
CA CYS A 499 -8.50 -32.27 -21.09
C CYS A 499 -9.40 -32.70 -19.92
N TYR A 500 -10.67 -32.28 -19.91
CA TYR A 500 -11.69 -32.68 -18.94
C TYR A 500 -11.92 -34.19 -18.98
N LYS A 501 -12.10 -34.77 -20.18
CA LYS A 501 -12.27 -36.22 -20.34
C LYS A 501 -11.05 -37.02 -19.91
N LYS A 502 -9.83 -36.53 -20.19
CA LYS A 502 -8.60 -37.12 -19.63
C LYS A 502 -8.58 -37.10 -18.11
N ALA A 503 -8.94 -35.98 -17.49
CA ALA A 503 -9.05 -35.87 -16.04
C ALA A 503 -10.07 -36.89 -15.49
N TYR A 504 -11.20 -37.05 -16.18
CA TYR A 504 -12.25 -38.00 -15.83
C TYR A 504 -11.72 -39.45 -15.82
N ILE A 505 -10.99 -39.87 -16.88
CA ILE A 505 -10.36 -41.19 -16.95
C ILE A 505 -9.37 -41.38 -15.80
N LEU A 506 -8.45 -40.43 -15.60
CA LEU A 506 -7.40 -40.56 -14.58
C LEU A 506 -7.97 -40.65 -13.15
N LEU A 507 -9.00 -39.85 -12.85
CA LEU A 507 -9.69 -39.89 -11.56
C LEU A 507 -10.44 -41.21 -11.37
N TYR A 508 -11.19 -41.66 -12.37
CA TYR A 508 -11.90 -42.95 -12.32
C TYR A 508 -10.92 -44.11 -12.13
N ALA A 509 -9.84 -44.14 -12.91
CA ALA A 509 -8.82 -45.18 -12.86
C ALA A 509 -8.17 -45.29 -11.48
N GLN A 510 -7.75 -44.16 -10.92
CA GLN A 510 -7.17 -44.11 -9.59
C GLN A 510 -8.20 -44.47 -8.50
N HIS A 511 -9.47 -44.13 -8.68
CA HIS A 511 -10.57 -44.53 -7.78
C HIS A 511 -10.72 -46.04 -7.71
N ILE A 512 -10.84 -46.70 -8.86
CA ILE A 512 -10.98 -48.16 -8.96
C ILE A 512 -9.76 -48.87 -8.37
N TYR A 513 -8.56 -48.42 -8.70
CA TYR A 513 -7.34 -48.97 -8.12
C TYR A 513 -7.37 -48.87 -6.58
N SER A 514 -7.76 -47.72 -6.05
CA SER A 514 -7.76 -47.49 -4.60
C SER A 514 -8.70 -48.45 -3.87
N ILE A 515 -9.89 -48.72 -4.45
CA ILE A 515 -10.87 -49.67 -3.92
C ILE A 515 -10.34 -51.11 -3.96
N ARG A 516 -9.77 -51.51 -5.10
CA ARG A 516 -9.25 -52.87 -5.30
C ARG A 516 -8.14 -53.24 -4.31
N HIS A 517 -7.32 -52.26 -3.95
CA HIS A 517 -6.21 -52.43 -3.00
C HIS A 517 -6.60 -52.04 -1.56
N ASP A 518 -7.89 -51.82 -1.28
CA ASP A 518 -8.43 -51.50 0.04
C ASP A 518 -7.65 -50.41 0.79
N LEU A 519 -7.29 -49.33 0.09
CA LEU A 519 -6.51 -48.24 0.67
C LEU A 519 -7.26 -47.60 1.85
N TRP A 520 -6.51 -47.13 2.86
CA TRP A 520 -7.07 -46.71 4.17
C TRP A 520 -8.22 -45.69 4.11
N TYR A 521 -8.26 -44.83 3.09
CA TYR A 521 -9.33 -43.83 2.91
C TYR A 521 -10.59 -44.37 2.21
N VAL A 522 -10.53 -45.55 1.57
CA VAL A 522 -11.71 -46.18 0.92
C VAL A 522 -12.77 -46.51 1.96
N LYS A 523 -12.35 -47.11 3.08
CA LYS A 523 -13.24 -47.44 4.21
C LYS A 523 -13.86 -46.19 4.85
N LYS A 524 -13.08 -45.10 4.92
CA LYS A 524 -13.53 -43.81 5.47
C LYS A 524 -14.76 -43.28 4.73
N TRP A 525 -14.79 -43.43 3.41
CA TRP A 525 -15.85 -42.86 2.57
C TRP A 525 -16.92 -43.86 2.12
N LYS A 526 -16.72 -45.16 2.41
CA LYS A 526 -17.59 -46.27 1.96
C LYS A 526 -17.75 -46.30 0.44
N GLU A 527 -16.63 -46.18 -0.28
CA GLU A 527 -16.62 -46.20 -1.74
C GLU A 527 -16.97 -47.59 -2.28
N THR A 528 -17.72 -47.61 -3.36
CA THR A 528 -18.27 -48.81 -4.03
C THR A 528 -17.75 -48.99 -5.45
N GLY A 529 -17.13 -47.96 -6.04
CA GLY A 529 -16.57 -47.96 -7.39
C GLY A 529 -17.54 -47.40 -8.45
N TYR A 530 -18.79 -47.16 -8.07
CA TYR A 530 -19.84 -46.65 -8.97
C TYR A 530 -20.09 -45.15 -8.83
N GLU A 531 -19.35 -44.47 -7.95
CA GLU A 531 -19.57 -43.04 -7.67
C GLU A 531 -19.21 -42.15 -8.86
N ILE A 532 -18.16 -42.51 -9.60
CA ILE A 532 -17.69 -41.85 -10.82
C ILE A 532 -18.10 -42.74 -12.00
N ASN A 533 -18.90 -42.22 -12.93
CA ASN A 533 -19.49 -43.03 -14.00
C ASN A 533 -18.83 -42.72 -15.34
N LEU A 534 -17.81 -43.51 -15.69
CA LEU A 534 -17.01 -43.32 -16.90
C LEU A 534 -17.82 -43.65 -18.17
N SER A 535 -18.52 -44.79 -18.21
CA SER A 535 -19.32 -45.21 -19.37
C SER A 535 -20.36 -44.17 -19.79
N LYS A 536 -21.04 -43.52 -18.82
CA LYS A 536 -22.01 -42.45 -19.13
C LYS A 536 -21.37 -41.24 -19.81
N GLU A 537 -20.17 -40.85 -19.39
CA GLU A 537 -19.48 -39.69 -19.97
C GLU A 537 -18.92 -40.00 -21.37
N PHE A 538 -18.56 -41.26 -21.64
CA PHE A 538 -17.92 -41.69 -22.88
C PHE A 538 -18.84 -42.37 -23.90
N LYS A 539 -20.13 -42.58 -23.58
CA LYS A 539 -21.12 -43.27 -24.44
C LYS A 539 -21.16 -42.77 -25.90
N SER A 540 -20.86 -41.48 -26.14
CA SER A 540 -20.86 -40.86 -27.48
C SER A 540 -19.49 -40.29 -27.87
N CYS A 541 -18.40 -40.76 -27.27
CA CYS A 541 -17.06 -40.24 -27.52
C CYS A 541 -16.35 -41.07 -28.61
N SER A 542 -16.27 -40.55 -29.83
CA SER A 542 -15.65 -41.25 -30.98
C SER A 542 -14.14 -41.43 -30.88
N TYR A 543 -13.48 -40.74 -29.94
CA TYR A 543 -12.01 -40.72 -29.80
C TYR A 543 -11.54 -41.27 -28.44
N SER A 544 -12.34 -42.14 -27.79
CA SER A 544 -11.99 -42.79 -26.53
C SER A 544 -10.70 -43.61 -26.65
N GLU A 545 -10.54 -44.38 -27.73
CA GLU A 545 -9.34 -45.19 -28.02
C GLU A 545 -8.07 -44.34 -28.19
N TYR A 546 -8.17 -43.24 -28.94
CA TYR A 546 -7.09 -42.27 -29.05
C TYR A 546 -6.74 -41.65 -27.69
N MET A 547 -7.74 -41.36 -26.86
CA MET A 547 -7.50 -40.74 -25.56
C MET A 547 -6.77 -41.67 -24.60
N ILE A 548 -7.24 -42.92 -24.46
CA ILE A 548 -6.62 -43.88 -23.56
C ILE A 548 -5.22 -44.26 -24.03
N SER A 549 -5.00 -44.42 -25.34
CA SER A 549 -3.66 -44.71 -25.88
C SER A 549 -2.67 -43.58 -25.59
N LYS A 550 -3.10 -42.31 -25.68
CA LYS A 550 -2.29 -41.16 -25.26
C LYS A 550 -2.00 -41.14 -23.76
N ILE A 551 -2.97 -41.48 -22.92
CA ILE A 551 -2.75 -41.57 -21.46
C ILE A 551 -1.75 -42.69 -21.13
N ILE A 552 -1.94 -43.88 -21.69
CA ILE A 552 -1.05 -45.04 -21.49
C ILE A 552 0.37 -44.72 -21.95
N SER A 553 0.53 -44.03 -23.08
CA SER A 553 1.85 -43.65 -23.61
C SER A 553 2.66 -42.74 -22.68
N ALA A 554 2.01 -42.06 -21.73
CA ALA A 554 2.64 -41.20 -20.72
C ALA A 554 2.56 -41.78 -19.30
N SER A 555 2.16 -43.05 -19.15
CA SER A 555 1.92 -43.73 -17.86
C SER A 555 3.05 -43.55 -16.84
N ASN A 556 4.29 -43.81 -17.26
CA ASN A 556 5.49 -43.70 -16.43
C ASN A 556 5.76 -42.27 -15.90
N LYS A 557 5.22 -41.23 -16.54
CA LYS A 557 5.39 -39.83 -16.13
C LYS A 557 4.36 -39.38 -15.10
N TYR A 558 3.23 -40.06 -14.98
CA TYR A 558 2.19 -39.70 -14.01
C TYR A 558 2.53 -40.21 -12.59
N GLY A 559 3.31 -41.28 -12.48
CA GLY A 559 3.58 -41.94 -11.21
C GLY A 559 2.31 -42.51 -10.54
N LEU A 560 1.32 -42.95 -11.34
CA LEU A 560 0.07 -43.54 -10.86
C LEU A 560 0.16 -45.06 -10.98
N LEU A 561 -0.07 -45.77 -9.87
CA LEU A 561 0.15 -47.22 -9.80
C LEU A 561 -0.92 -48.04 -10.52
N PHE A 562 -2.07 -47.45 -10.85
CA PHE A 562 -3.11 -48.18 -11.58
C PHE A 562 -2.65 -48.62 -12.98
N PHE A 563 -1.64 -47.97 -13.57
CA PHE A 563 -1.09 -48.37 -14.86
C PHE A 563 -0.42 -49.74 -14.83
N GLU A 564 0.04 -50.18 -13.65
CA GLU A 564 0.66 -51.49 -13.43
C GLU A 564 -0.36 -52.56 -13.04
N ASP A 565 -1.59 -52.17 -12.68
CA ASP A 565 -2.69 -53.09 -12.34
C ASP A 565 -3.48 -53.44 -13.62
N SER A 566 -3.15 -54.58 -14.21
CA SER A 566 -3.77 -55.06 -15.45
C SER A 566 -5.29 -55.19 -15.34
N ILE A 567 -5.81 -55.55 -14.16
CA ILE A 567 -7.24 -55.73 -13.94
C ILE A 567 -7.93 -54.36 -13.84
N ALA A 568 -7.31 -53.39 -13.16
CA ALA A 568 -7.81 -52.02 -13.15
C ALA A 568 -7.86 -51.44 -14.59
N MET A 569 -6.80 -51.65 -15.37
CA MET A 569 -6.75 -51.25 -16.78
C MET A 569 -7.80 -51.92 -17.64
N GLU A 570 -8.07 -53.21 -17.44
CA GLU A 570 -9.13 -53.93 -18.14
C GLU A 570 -10.51 -53.33 -17.83
N ILE A 571 -10.80 -53.02 -16.55
CA ILE A 571 -12.06 -52.37 -16.14
C ILE A 571 -12.21 -51.01 -16.83
N ILE A 572 -11.15 -50.20 -16.86
CA ILE A 572 -11.16 -48.87 -17.49
C ILE A 572 -11.44 -48.99 -18.99
N CYS A 573 -10.74 -49.87 -19.70
CA CYS A 573 -10.96 -50.07 -21.15
C CYS A 573 -12.37 -50.58 -21.44
N ARG A 574 -12.89 -51.50 -20.61
CA ARG A 574 -14.27 -52.00 -20.73
C ARG A 574 -15.30 -50.89 -20.58
N GLU A 575 -15.15 -50.02 -19.57
CA GLU A 575 -16.03 -48.86 -19.36
C GLU A 575 -15.94 -47.83 -20.50
N LEU A 576 -14.80 -47.74 -21.18
CA LEU A 576 -14.62 -46.91 -22.38
C LEU A 576 -15.14 -47.57 -23.66
N GLY A 577 -15.56 -48.84 -23.61
CA GLY A 577 -15.99 -49.62 -24.78
C GLY A 577 -14.84 -50.07 -25.69
N ILE A 578 -13.64 -50.26 -25.13
CA ILE A 578 -12.40 -50.57 -25.86
C ILE A 578 -11.91 -51.96 -25.46
N VAL A 579 -11.36 -52.71 -26.42
CA VAL A 579 -10.72 -54.01 -26.16
C VAL A 579 -9.36 -53.77 -25.50
N PHE A 580 -9.14 -54.36 -24.33
CA PHE A 580 -7.84 -54.27 -23.65
C PHE A 580 -6.88 -55.31 -24.23
N GLU A 581 -5.92 -54.87 -25.03
CA GLU A 581 -4.82 -55.71 -25.50
C GLU A 581 -3.75 -55.78 -24.40
N ASN A 582 -3.73 -56.89 -23.66
CA ASN A 582 -2.72 -57.10 -22.63
C ASN A 582 -1.36 -57.30 -23.30
N LYS A 583 -0.50 -56.27 -23.29
CA LYS A 583 0.88 -56.33 -23.82
C LYS A 583 1.83 -57.19 -22.98
N THR A 584 1.32 -58.06 -22.12
CA THR A 584 2.06 -59.22 -21.63
C THR A 584 2.10 -60.32 -22.70
N ASN A 585 2.52 -59.97 -23.91
CA ASN A 585 3.29 -60.93 -24.68
C ASN A 585 4.66 -60.91 -24.01
N VAL A 586 4.88 -61.84 -23.08
CA VAL A 586 6.21 -62.43 -22.92
C VAL A 586 6.65 -62.67 -24.35
N THR A 587 7.63 -61.89 -24.81
CA THR A 587 8.17 -62.09 -26.14
C THR A 587 8.57 -63.56 -26.15
N LEU A 588 7.99 -64.33 -27.08
CA LEU A 588 8.35 -65.72 -27.36
C LEU A 588 9.87 -65.97 -27.17
N PRO A 589 10.79 -65.03 -27.49
CA PRO A 589 12.19 -65.12 -27.13
C PRO A 589 12.50 -65.57 -25.70
N GLU A 590 11.90 -65.04 -24.62
CA GLU A 590 12.29 -65.43 -23.25
C GLU A 590 11.82 -66.83 -22.87
N ALA A 591 10.59 -67.20 -23.24
CA ALA A 591 10.09 -68.55 -23.04
C ALA A 591 10.86 -69.58 -23.88
N VAL A 592 11.23 -69.21 -25.12
CA VAL A 592 12.11 -70.01 -25.99
C VAL A 592 13.52 -70.04 -25.45
N THR A 593 14.07 -68.97 -24.86
CA THR A 593 15.42 -68.95 -24.27
C THR A 593 15.47 -69.82 -23.03
N VAL A 594 14.43 -69.82 -22.19
CA VAL A 594 14.32 -70.72 -21.03
C VAL A 594 14.12 -72.18 -21.49
N LEU A 595 13.34 -72.44 -22.54
CA LEU A 595 13.18 -73.78 -23.11
C LEU A 595 14.47 -74.28 -23.78
N VAL A 596 15.16 -73.43 -24.55
CA VAL A 596 16.42 -73.72 -25.23
C VAL A 596 17.52 -73.95 -24.21
N ASN A 597 17.62 -73.14 -23.15
CA ASN A 597 18.60 -73.37 -22.08
C ASN A 597 18.29 -74.66 -21.29
N LYS A 598 17.01 -75.02 -21.11
CA LYS A 598 16.63 -76.32 -20.51
C LYS A 598 16.87 -77.52 -21.41
N ILE A 599 16.70 -77.38 -22.72
CA ILE A 599 16.87 -78.47 -23.69
C ILE A 599 18.35 -78.69 -24.03
N PHE A 600 19.16 -77.63 -24.08
CA PHE A 600 20.55 -77.73 -24.53
C PHE A 600 21.60 -77.91 -23.42
N LYS A 601 21.25 -77.85 -22.12
CA LYS A 601 22.22 -77.97 -21.00
C LYS A 601 23.55 -77.26 -21.31
N LEU A 602 23.49 -76.00 -21.73
CA LEU A 602 24.67 -75.16 -21.79
C LEU A 602 24.83 -74.56 -20.40
N GLU A 603 25.83 -75.04 -19.67
CA GLU A 603 26.33 -74.42 -18.43
C GLU A 603 26.81 -72.99 -18.68
#